data_AF-A0A7Y0XCR6-F1
#
_entry.id   AF-A0A7Y0XCR6-F1
#
_cell.length_a   1.000
_cell.length_b   1.000
_cell.length_c   1.000
_cell.angle_alpha   90.00
_cell.angle_beta   90.00
_cell.angle_gamma   90.00
#
_symmetry.space_group_name_H-M   'P 1'
#
loop_
_entity.id
_entity.type
_entity.pdbx_description
1 polymer ?
#
loop_
_entity_poly.entity_id
_entity_poly.type
_entity_poly.pdbx_seq_one_letter_code
_entity_poly.pdbx_strand_id
1 'polypeptide(L)' 'MALNEADTCRVYVTPKLKESGWENNPSTITEQYTFTDGRVQFKGSKVQRGEQKRADY' A
#
# COMPACT_ATOMS: atom_id res chain seq x y z
N MET A 1 9.96 2.70 -23.58
CA MET A 1 8.64 2.83 -22.93
C MET A 1 8.87 3.07 -21.45
N ALA A 2 8.19 4.04 -20.86
CA ALA A 2 8.25 4.26 -19.41
C ALA A 2 7.41 3.20 -18.71
N LEU A 3 7.91 2.66 -17.60
CA LEU A 3 7.15 1.77 -16.73
C LEU A 3 6.23 2.62 -15.85
N ASN A 4 5.02 2.14 -15.57
CA ASN A 4 4.17 2.77 -14.57
C ASN A 4 4.65 2.39 -13.15
N GLU A 5 4.01 2.93 -12.12
CA GLU A 5 4.34 2.66 -10.73
C GLU A 5 4.27 1.16 -10.39
N ALA A 6 3.17 0.49 -10.78
CA ALA A 6 2.98 -0.94 -10.52
C ALA A 6 4.01 -1.82 -11.25
N ASP A 7 4.31 -1.48 -12.50
CA ASP A 7 5.33 -2.17 -13.31
C ASP A 7 6.71 -1.99 -12.68
N THR A 8 7.03 -0.78 -12.23
CA THR A 8 8.32 -0.48 -11.57
C THR A 8 8.43 -1.23 -10.24
N CYS A 9 7.37 -1.25 -9.44
CA CYS A 9 7.32 -1.99 -8.19
C CYS A 9 7.57 -3.48 -8.43
N ARG A 10 6.85 -4.08 -9.39
CA ARG A 10 6.99 -5.50 -9.73
C ARG A 10 8.36 -5.87 -10.31
N VAL A 11 8.96 -5.01 -11.15
CA VAL A 11 10.23 -5.31 -11.82
C VAL A 11 11.44 -5.00 -10.94
N TYR A 12 11.36 -4.00 -10.06
CA TYR A 12 12.52 -3.51 -9.31
C TYR A 12 12.34 -3.50 -7.80
N VAL A 13 11.21 -3.03 -7.28
CA VAL A 13 11.04 -2.79 -5.83
C VAL A 13 10.80 -4.09 -5.08
N THR A 14 9.78 -4.87 -5.45
CA THR A 14 9.46 -6.15 -4.81
C THR A 14 10.63 -7.12 -4.88
N PRO A 15 11.33 -7.29 -6.02
CA PRO A 15 12.51 -8.16 -6.09
C PRO A 15 13.60 -7.73 -5.11
N LYS A 16 13.94 -6.44 -5.03
CA LYS A 16 14.96 -5.93 -4.10
C LYS A 16 14.59 -6.10 -2.63
N LEU A 17 13.31 -5.95 -2.28
CA LEU A 17 12.83 -6.19 -0.92
C LEU A 17 12.97 -7.67 -0.55
N LYS A 18 12.64 -8.58 -1.47
CA LYS A 18 12.82 -10.04 -1.29
C LYS A 18 14.29 -10.42 -1.20
N GLU A 19 15.15 -9.88 -2.07
CA GLU A 19 16.61 -10.10 -2.05
C GLU A 19 17.23 -9.64 -0.73
N SER A 20 16.70 -8.57 -0.14
CA SER A 20 17.12 -8.06 1.19
C SER A 20 16.58 -8.91 2.36
N GLY A 21 15.81 -9.96 2.07
CA GLY A 21 15.32 -10.91 3.07
C GLY A 21 14.05 -10.50 3.82
N TRP A 22 13.32 -9.48 3.35
CA TRP A 22 12.08 -9.02 4.01
C TRP A 22 10.91 -10.01 3.87
N GLU A 23 10.99 -10.99 2.97
CA GLU A 23 10.00 -12.07 2.80
C GLU A 23 10.42 -13.40 3.47
N ASN A 24 11.56 -13.43 4.16
CA ASN A 24 12.02 -14.63 4.86
C ASN A 24 11.41 -14.69 6.27
N ASN A 25 10.87 -15.85 6.65
CA ASN A 25 10.31 -16.06 7.98
C ASN A 25 11.32 -15.68 9.09
N PRO A 26 10.93 -14.86 10.09
CA PRO A 26 9.57 -14.45 10.46
C PRO A 26 9.05 -13.16 9.78
N SER A 27 9.86 -12.51 8.93
CA SER A 27 9.51 -11.27 8.25
C SER A 27 8.56 -11.53 7.09
N THR A 28 7.60 -10.63 6.90
CA THR A 28 6.66 -10.64 5.77
C THR A 28 6.54 -9.25 5.18
N ILE A 29 6.25 -9.19 3.88
CA ILE A 29 5.99 -7.95 3.15
C ILE A 29 4.49 -7.93 2.84
N THR A 30 3.81 -6.80 3.08
CA THR A 30 2.40 -6.62 2.73
C THR A 30 2.27 -5.42 1.79
N GLU A 31 2.01 -5.70 0.52
CA GLU A 31 1.81 -4.65 -0.48
C GLU A 31 0.46 -3.94 -0.27
N GLN A 32 0.41 -2.63 -0.53
CA GLN A 32 -0.81 -1.82 -0.50
C GLN A 32 -1.55 -1.91 0.86
N TYR A 33 -0.79 -1.89 1.96
CA TYR A 33 -1.30 -2.01 3.31
C TYR A 33 -2.16 -0.81 3.72
N THR A 34 -3.47 -1.05 3.82
CA THR A 34 -4.44 -0.06 4.29
C THR A 34 -4.61 -0.20 5.80
N PHE A 35 -4.29 0.84 6.55
CA PHE A 35 -4.20 0.78 8.02
C PHE A 35 -5.15 1.73 8.73
N THR A 36 -5.94 2.49 7.98
CA THR A 36 -7.01 3.32 8.57
C THR A 36 -8.31 3.08 7.86
N ASP A 37 -9.40 3.11 8.63
CA ASP A 37 -10.75 2.96 8.09
C ASP A 37 -11.32 4.27 7.52
N GLY A 38 -10.47 5.29 7.32
CA GLY A 38 -10.89 6.62 6.89
C GLY A 38 -11.58 7.41 7.99
N ARG A 39 -11.36 8.73 8.00
CA ARG A 39 -11.98 9.64 8.98
C ARG A 39 -13.48 9.74 8.72
N VAL A 40 -14.32 9.66 9.75
CA VAL A 40 -15.75 9.96 9.61
C VAL A 40 -15.92 11.44 9.27
N GLN A 41 -16.62 11.72 8.16
CA GLN A 41 -16.88 13.05 7.64
C GLN A 41 -18.38 13.25 7.44
N PHE A 42 -18.83 14.47 7.71
CA PHE A 42 -20.21 14.88 7.48
C PHE A 42 -20.27 15.73 6.21
N LYS A 43 -21.08 15.30 5.24
CA LYS A 43 -21.33 16.04 3.99
C LYS A 43 -22.81 16.41 3.95
N GLY A 44 -23.11 17.61 4.45
CA GLY A 44 -24.49 18.05 4.66
C GLY A 44 -25.19 17.17 5.72
N SER A 45 -26.33 16.59 5.36
CA SER A 45 -27.09 15.67 6.21
C SER A 45 -26.63 14.21 6.12
N LYS A 46 -25.59 13.89 5.33
CA LYS A 46 -25.08 12.53 5.12
C LYS A 46 -23.75 12.31 5.83
N VAL A 47 -23.57 11.13 6.40
CA VAL A 47 -22.30 10.67 6.98
C VAL A 47 -21.59 9.77 5.99
N GLN A 48 -20.30 10.02 5.77
CA GLN A 48 -19.43 9.19 4.92
C GLN A 48 -18.06 8.99 5.59
N ARG A 49 -17.32 7.96 5.19
CA ARG A 49 -15.90 7.81 5.55
C ARG A 49 -15.05 8.49 4.48
N GLY A 50 -14.05 9.24 4.93
CA GLY A 50 -13.05 9.86 4.08
C GLY A 50 -12.02 8.85 3.59
N GLU A 51 -10.97 9.36 2.96
CA GLU A 51 -9.89 8.54 2.40
C GLU A 51 -9.22 7.65 3.46
N GLN A 52 -9.03 6.39 3.11
CA GLN A 52 -8.24 5.44 3.88
C GLN A 52 -6.77 5.64 3.57
N LYS A 53 -5.95 5.81 4.59
CA LYS A 53 -4.50 5.81 4.47
C LYS A 53 -4.00 4.41 4.11
N ARG A 54 -3.15 4.36 3.08
CA ARG A 54 -2.52 3.16 2.54
C ARG A 54 -1.03 3.41 2.33
N ALA A 55 -0.20 2.43 2.67
CA ALA A 55 1.21 2.39 2.36
C ALA A 55 1.46 1.36 1.24
N ASP A 56 2.45 1.58 0.38
CA ASP A 56 2.72 0.68 -0.75
C ASP A 56 3.35 -0.65 -0.34
N TYR A 57 4.17 -0.67 0.73
CA TYR A 57 4.85 -1.84 1.31
C TYR A 57 4.93 -1.73 2.83
#